data_AF-A0A2L2LJ83-F1
#
_entry.id   AF-A0A2L2LJ83-F1
#
_cell.length_a   1.000
_cell.length_b   1.000
_cell.length_c   1.000
_cell.angle_alpha   90.00
_cell.angle_beta   90.00
_cell.angle_gamma   90.00
#
_symmetry.space_group_name_H-M   'P 1'
#
loop_
_entity.id
_entity.type
_entity.pdbx_description
1 polymer ?
#
loop_
_entity_poly.entity_id
_entity_poly.type
_entity_poly.pdbx_seq_one_letter_code
_entity_poly.pdbx_strand_id
1 'polypeptide(L)'
;MKTYVAAYLFTLVAFLVIDFIWLSAMASRLYRPAIGDLLAENFRLAPAVLFYLIYAAGLTFLAVRPAFQTGEWTTALLYGAAVGFMAYATYDLTNPGRAAARKAP
;
A
#
# COMPACT_ATOMS: atom_id res chain seq x y z
N MET A 1 -15.65 -9.21 18.48
CA MET A 1 -14.17 -9.24 18.55
C MET A 1 -13.54 -10.23 17.56
N LYS A 2 -13.93 -11.52 17.56
CA LYS A 2 -13.36 -12.53 16.65
C LYS A 2 -13.43 -12.15 15.16
N THR A 3 -14.54 -11.55 14.71
CA THR A 3 -14.74 -11.11 13.32
C THR A 3 -13.74 -10.06 12.87
N TYR A 4 -13.40 -9.10 13.72
CA TYR A 4 -12.43 -8.04 13.38
C TYR A 4 -11.00 -8.54 13.35
N VAL A 5 -10.66 -9.48 14.24
CA VAL A 5 -9.36 -10.16 14.20
C VAL A 5 -9.23 -10.99 12.93
N ALA A 6 -10.27 -11.74 12.55
CA ALA A 6 -10.28 -12.47 11.30
C ALA A 6 -10.17 -11.52 10.09
N ALA A 7 -10.95 -10.44 10.06
CA ALA A 7 -10.90 -9.43 9.01
C ALA A 7 -9.51 -8.82 8.85
N TYR A 8 -8.84 -8.51 9.95
CA TYR A 8 -7.46 -8.01 9.93
C TYR A 8 -6.49 -9.04 9.34
N LEU A 9 -6.56 -10.30 9.79
CA LEU A 9 -5.68 -11.36 9.28
C LEU A 9 -5.89 -11.61 7.79
N PHE A 10 -7.15 -11.68 7.33
CA PHE A 10 -7.45 -11.83 5.91
C PHE A 10 -6.98 -10.63 5.09
N THR A 11 -7.15 -9.41 5.60
CA THR A 11 -6.67 -8.18 4.94
C THR A 11 -5.15 -8.18 4.84
N LEU A 12 -4.45 -8.54 5.91
CA LEU A 12 -3.00 -8.63 5.95
C LEU A 12 -2.46 -9.66 4.95
N VAL A 13 -3.03 -10.87 4.94
CA VAL A 13 -2.63 -11.93 4.00
C VAL A 13 -2.90 -11.52 2.56
N ALA A 14 -4.09 -10.98 2.27
CA ALA A 14 -4.42 -10.51 0.92
C ALA A 14 -3.47 -9.40 0.46
N PHE A 15 -3.19 -8.43 1.33
CA PHE A 15 -2.28 -7.32 1.05
C PHE A 15 -0.86 -7.84 0.76
N LEU A 16 -0.33 -8.74 1.58
CA LEU A 16 1.00 -9.33 1.38
C LEU A 16 1.09 -10.13 0.07
N VAL A 17 0.07 -10.91 -0.28
CA VAL A 17 0.05 -11.69 -1.53
C VAL A 17 0.04 -10.76 -2.74
N ILE A 18 -0.83 -9.74 -2.73
CA ILE A 18 -0.93 -8.76 -3.82
C ILE A 18 0.40 -8.01 -3.95
N ASP A 19 0.97 -7.56 -2.84
CA ASP A 19 2.22 -6.81 -2.83
C ASP A 19 3.40 -7.65 -3.31
N PHE A 20 3.48 -8.92 -2.88
CA PHE A 20 4.52 -9.85 -3.35
C PHE A 20 4.45 -10.07 -4.87
N ILE A 21 3.26 -10.29 -5.41
CA ILE A 21 3.05 -10.45 -6.86
C ILE A 21 3.44 -9.15 -7.59
N TRP A 22 3.01 -8.01 -7.07
CA TRP A 22 3.31 -6.69 -7.64
C TRP A 22 4.81 -6.41 -7.67
N LEU A 23 5.49 -6.55 -6.53
CA LEU A 23 6.93 -6.33 -6.41
C LEU A 23 7.70 -7.28 -7.33
N SER A 24 7.33 -8.56 -7.38
CA SER A 24 7.98 -9.54 -8.26
C SER A 24 7.82 -9.18 -9.74
N ALA A 25 6.65 -8.71 -10.15
CA ALA A 25 6.37 -8.33 -11.54
C ALA A 25 6.97 -6.97 -11.93
N MET A 26 6.99 -5.99 -11.01
CA MET A 26 7.39 -4.60 -11.28
C MET A 26 8.83 -4.27 -10.87
N ALA A 27 9.52 -5.15 -10.13
CA ALA A 27 10.95 -5.02 -9.80
C ALA A 27 11.82 -4.74 -11.02
N SER A 28 11.65 -5.54 -12.08
CA SER A 28 12.44 -5.40 -13.31
C SER A 28 11.97 -4.26 -14.21
N ARG A 29 10.66 -3.94 -14.19
CA ARG A 29 10.04 -3.01 -15.15
C ARG A 29 10.03 -1.57 -14.68
N LEU A 30 9.82 -1.33 -13.38
CA LEU A 30 9.56 -0.01 -12.83
C LEU A 30 10.59 0.38 -11.77
N TYR A 31 10.93 -0.52 -10.86
CA TYR A 31 11.80 -0.17 -9.72
C TYR A 31 13.28 -0.04 -10.11
N ARG A 32 13.85 -1.00 -10.84
CA ARG A 32 15.26 -0.93 -11.27
C ARG A 32 15.59 0.29 -12.13
N PRO A 33 14.81 0.63 -13.18
CA PRO A 33 15.12 1.79 -14.02
C PRO A 33 14.88 3.14 -13.34
N ALA A 34 13.88 3.24 -12.45
CA ALA A 34 13.48 4.51 -11.85
C ALA A 34 14.14 4.81 -10.50
N ILE A 35 14.60 3.78 -9.78
CA ILE A 35 15.13 3.94 -8.41
C ILE A 35 16.62 3.66 -8.36
N GLY A 36 17.21 2.84 -9.25
CA GLY A 36 18.66 2.70 -9.45
C GLY A 36 19.52 2.88 -8.19
N ASP A 37 20.16 4.05 -8.07
CA ASP A 37 21.10 4.41 -7.00
C ASP A 37 20.43 4.87 -5.68
N LEU A 38 19.11 5.07 -5.67
CA LEU A 38 18.30 5.39 -4.48
C LEU A 38 17.81 4.13 -3.74
N LEU A 39 18.10 2.92 -4.24
CA LEU A 39 17.84 1.71 -3.48
C LEU A 39 18.66 1.76 -2.19
N ALA A 40 17.99 1.67 -1.05
CA ALA A 40 18.65 1.60 0.24
C ALA A 40 19.69 0.46 0.22
N GLU A 41 20.95 0.77 0.53
CA GLU A 41 22.04 -0.21 0.59
C GLU A 41 21.73 -1.37 1.55
N ASN A 42 20.88 -1.12 2.55
CA ASN A 42 20.49 -2.10 3.56
C ASN A 42 18.96 -2.24 3.63
N PHE A 43 18.48 -3.48 3.42
CA PHE A 43 17.07 -3.81 3.62
C PHE A 43 16.70 -3.75 5.11
N ARG A 44 15.91 -2.75 5.49
CA ARG A 44 15.49 -2.54 6.88
C ARG A 44 14.24 -3.37 7.19
N LEU A 45 14.44 -4.61 7.64
CA LEU A 45 13.37 -5.56 7.98
C LEU A 45 12.33 -5.00 8.96
N ALA A 46 12.77 -4.39 10.06
CA ALA A 46 11.87 -3.93 11.12
C ALA A 46 10.87 -2.84 10.64
N PRO A 47 11.31 -1.74 9.98
CA PRO A 47 10.39 -0.79 9.37
C PRO A 47 9.44 -1.41 8.33
N ALA A 48 9.92 -2.36 7.52
CA ALA A 48 9.10 -3.02 6.51
C ALA A 48 7.97 -3.84 7.15
N VAL A 49 8.28 -4.67 8.14
CA VAL A 49 7.26 -5.45 8.87
C VAL A 49 6.25 -4.53 9.55
N LEU A 50 6.74 -3.46 10.21
CA LEU A 50 5.86 -2.51 10.89
C LEU A 50 4.92 -1.80 9.90
N PHE A 51 5.41 -1.44 8.71
CA PHE A 51 4.60 -0.87 7.65
C PHE A 51 3.44 -1.82 7.27
N TYR A 52 3.70 -3.10 6.99
CA TYR A 52 2.64 -4.04 6.62
C TYR A 52 1.58 -4.18 7.72
N LEU A 53 2.01 -4.29 8.98
CA LEU A 53 1.10 -4.45 10.12
C LEU A 53 0.21 -3.23 10.31
N ILE A 54 0.79 -2.02 10.24
CA ILE A 54 0.06 -0.75 10.41
C ILE A 54 -0.86 -0.50 9.21
N TYR A 55 -0.36 -0.71 7.99
CA TYR A 55 -1.12 -0.43 6.77
C TYR A 55 -2.33 -1.36 6.65
N ALA A 56 -2.15 -2.65 6.94
CA ALA A 56 -3.27 -3.60 7.00
C ALA A 56 -4.28 -3.23 8.10
N ALA A 57 -3.84 -2.70 9.24
CA ALA A 57 -4.74 -2.27 10.32
C ALA A 57 -5.56 -1.05 9.87
N GLY A 58 -4.91 -0.08 9.22
CA GLY A 58 -5.56 1.09 8.63
C GLY A 58 -6.60 0.71 7.58
N LEU A 59 -6.24 -0.17 6.63
CA LEU A 59 -7.18 -0.70 5.62
C LEU A 59 -8.36 -1.43 6.26
N THR A 60 -8.09 -2.26 7.26
CA THR A 60 -9.15 -3.00 7.97
C THR A 60 -10.12 -2.03 8.64
N PHE A 61 -9.60 -0.98 9.27
CA PHE A 61 -10.41 0.00 10.00
C PHE A 61 -11.17 0.95 9.08
N LEU A 62 -10.55 1.43 8.00
CA LEU A 62 -11.09 2.48 7.12
C LEU A 62 -11.91 1.93 5.95
N ALA A 63 -11.62 0.72 5.46
CA ALA A 63 -12.30 0.15 4.30
C ALA A 63 -13.12 -1.09 4.65
N VAL A 64 -12.52 -2.06 5.36
CA VAL A 64 -13.16 -3.36 5.60
C VAL A 64 -14.24 -3.29 6.68
N ARG A 65 -14.02 -2.53 7.75
CA ARG A 65 -15.00 -2.34 8.82
C ARG A 65 -16.31 -1.68 8.32
N PRO A 66 -16.29 -0.59 7.54
CA PRO A 66 -17.50 -0.03 6.95
C PRO A 66 -18.29 -1.03 6.10
N ALA A 67 -17.59 -1.89 5.34
CA ALA A 67 -18.25 -2.92 4.53
C ALA A 67 -19.00 -3.97 5.37
N PHE A 68 -18.52 -4.30 6.56
CA PHE A 68 -19.29 -5.14 7.49
C PHE A 68 -20.50 -4.43 8.10
N GLN A 69 -20.47 -3.10 8.20
CA GLN A 69 -21.59 -2.31 8.72
C GLN A 69 -22.69 -2.12 7.67
N THR A 70 -22.31 -1.92 6.41
CA THR A 70 -23.25 -1.79 5.28
C THR A 70 -23.71 -3.14 4.74
N GLY A 71 -22.92 -4.21 4.94
CA GLY A 71 -23.16 -5.52 4.35
C GLY A 71 -22.76 -5.61 2.87
N GLU A 72 -22.15 -4.57 2.31
CA GLU A 72 -21.81 -4.49 0.90
C GLU A 72 -20.30 -4.46 0.66
N TRP A 73 -19.81 -5.38 -0.20
CA TRP A 73 -18.40 -5.45 -0.59
C TRP A 73 -17.93 -4.20 -1.37
N THR A 74 -18.85 -3.54 -2.09
CA THR A 74 -18.61 -2.29 -2.83
C THR A 74 -18.15 -1.17 -1.91
N THR A 75 -18.59 -1.17 -0.64
CA THR A 75 -18.14 -0.21 0.37
C THR A 75 -16.63 -0.38 0.63
N ALA A 76 -16.14 -1.62 0.78
CA ALA A 76 -14.71 -1.87 0.94
C ALA A 76 -13.91 -1.45 -0.30
N LEU A 77 -14.46 -1.67 -1.49
CA LEU A 77 -13.84 -1.25 -2.75
C LEU A 77 -13.68 0.28 -2.82
N LEU A 78 -14.76 1.03 -2.58
CA LEU A 78 -14.76 2.49 -2.67
C LEU A 78 -13.86 3.13 -1.61
N TYR A 79 -13.97 2.70 -0.36
CA TYR A 79 -13.16 3.25 0.72
C TYR A 79 -11.69 2.83 0.59
N GLY A 80 -11.42 1.60 0.13
CA GLY A 80 -10.07 1.16 -0.22
C GLY A 80 -9.46 1.96 -1.36
N ALA A 81 -10.23 2.23 -2.41
CA ALA A 81 -9.80 3.08 -3.52
C ALA A 81 -9.52 4.51 -3.06
N ALA A 82 -10.33 5.07 -2.17
CA ALA A 82 -10.10 6.40 -1.58
C ALA A 82 -8.80 6.44 -0.76
N VAL A 83 -8.55 5.45 0.10
CA VAL A 83 -7.31 5.34 0.87
C VAL A 83 -6.09 5.24 -0.06
N GLY A 84 -6.17 4.40 -1.09
CA GLY A 84 -5.11 4.26 -2.10
C GLY A 84 -4.87 5.55 -2.88
N PHE A 85 -5.94 6.21 -3.33
CA PHE A 85 -5.88 7.50 -4.02
C PHE A 85 -5.20 8.55 -3.15
N MET A 86 -5.61 8.69 -1.89
CA MET A 86 -5.01 9.66 -0.96
C MET A 86 -3.53 9.38 -0.72
N ALA A 87 -3.13 8.12 -0.57
CA ALA A 87 -1.74 7.73 -0.38
C ALA A 87 -0.88 8.11 -1.59
N TYR A 88 -1.30 7.74 -2.80
CA TYR A 88 -0.57 8.08 -4.03
C TYR A 88 -0.60 9.57 -4.34
N ALA A 89 -1.75 10.24 -4.17
CA ALA A 89 -1.85 11.68 -4.36
C ALA A 89 -0.90 12.44 -3.40
N THR A 90 -0.86 12.04 -2.13
CA THR A 90 0.01 12.67 -1.14
C THR A 90 1.48 12.42 -1.48
N TYR A 91 1.85 11.18 -1.84
CA TYR A 91 3.20 10.87 -2.31
C TYR A 91 3.61 11.73 -3.52
N ASP A 92 2.73 11.85 -4.52
CA ASP A 92 3.02 12.61 -5.73
C ASP A 92 3.12 14.12 -5.50
N LEU A 93 2.29 14.67 -4.60
CA LEU A 93 2.30 16.09 -4.27
C LEU A 93 3.48 16.48 -3.36
N THR A 94 3.96 15.56 -2.52
CA THR A 94 4.98 15.86 -1.49
C THR A 94 6.38 15.32 -1.82
N ASN A 95 6.52 14.52 -2.88
CA ASN A 95 7.80 14.03 -3.33
C ASN A 95 8.36 14.92 -4.48
N PRO A 96 9.24 15.90 -4.19
CA PRO A 96 9.78 16.81 -5.19
C PRO A 96 10.62 16.10 -6.29
N GLY A 97 11.09 14.87 -6.05
CA GLY A 97 11.87 14.09 -7.01
C GLY A 97 11.14 13.80 -8.34
N ARG A 98 9.82 13.57 -8.30
CA ARG A 98 9.00 13.39 -9.53
C ARG A 98 8.83 14.68 -10.32
N ALA A 99 8.76 15.84 -9.65
CA ALA A 99 8.63 17.14 -10.30
C ALA A 99 9.96 17.61 -10.94
N ALA A 100 11.10 17.27 -10.34
CA ALA A 100 12.43 17.59 -10.86
C ALA A 100 12.82 16.72 -12.07
N ALA A 101 12.51 15.41 -12.05
CA ALA A 101 12.77 14.51 -13.17
C ALA A 101 11.99 14.87 -14.45
N ARG A 102 10.82 15.51 -14.34
CA ARG A 102 10.05 16.05 -15.48
C ARG A 102 10.67 17.30 -16.11
N LYS A 103 11.65 17.92 -15.46
CA LYS A 103 12.34 19.13 -15.91
C LYS A 103 13.80 18.90 -16.34
N ALA A 104 14.29 17.65 -16.29
CA ALA A 104 15.58 17.31 -16.87
C ALA A 104 15.47 17.33 -18.41
N PRO A 105 16.42 17.97 -19.12
CA PRO A 105 16.38 18.14 -20.58
C PRO A 105 16.48 16.82 -21.35
#